data_AF-A0A3D0DWH4-F1
#
_entry.id   AF-A0A3D0DWH4-F1
#
_cell.length_a   1.000
_cell.length_b   1.000
_cell.length_c   1.000
_cell.angle_alpha   90.00
_cell.angle_beta   90.00
_cell.angle_gamma   90.00
#
_symmetry.space_group_name_H-M   'P 1'
#
loop_
_entity.id
_entity.type
_entity.pdbx_description
1 polymer ?
#
loop_
_entity_poly.entity_id
_entity_poly.type
_entity_poly.pdbx_seq_one_letter_code
_entity_poly.pdbx_strand_id
1 'polypeptide(L)' 'MTPYLVSIDLGTTNTVLAYAAPGAQEVELFTIEQLVAPGEVAGQPLLPSNRYHPAEGELAAGELQLPWLLPDVAGRGEG' A
#
# COMPACT_ATOMS: atom_id res chain seq x y z
N MET A 1 -3.06 -17.21 20.24
CA MET A 1 -2.56 -15.88 19.84
C MET A 1 -3.76 -14.99 19.64
N THR A 2 -3.84 -13.85 20.32
CA THR A 2 -4.99 -12.94 20.17
C THR A 2 -4.74 -12.04 18.96
N PRO A 3 -5.71 -11.86 18.04
CA PRO A 3 -5.51 -11.08 16.83
C PRO A 3 -5.50 -9.57 17.11
N TYR A 4 -4.81 -8.81 16.25
CA TYR A 4 -4.95 -7.35 16.19
C TYR A 4 -6.34 -6.98 15.68
N LEU A 5 -6.89 -5.86 16.18
CA LEU A 5 -8.02 -5.21 15.52
C LEU A 5 -7.47 -4.26 14.47
N VAL A 6 -8.02 -4.31 13.26
CA VAL A 6 -7.62 -3.46 12.13
C VAL A 6 -8.87 -2.88 11.50
N SER A 7 -8.87 -1.58 11.25
CA SER A 7 -9.86 -0.90 10.43
C SER A 7 -9.17 -0.22 9.26
N ILE A 8 -9.81 -0.26 8.10
CA ILE A 8 -9.35 0.40 6.88
C ILE A 8 -10.49 1.31 6.41
N ASP A 9 -10.23 2.61 6.38
CA ASP A 9 -11.11 3.59 5.74
C ASP A 9 -10.70 3.72 4.26
N LEU A 10 -11.59 3.31 3.37
CA LEU A 10 -11.38 3.34 1.92
C LEU A 10 -12.06 4.56 1.31
N GLY A 11 -11.43 5.72 1.47
CA GLY A 11 -11.89 6.96 0.86
C GLY A 11 -11.56 7.04 -0.64
N THR A 12 -12.23 7.95 -1.34
CA THR A 12 -12.01 8.18 -2.79
C THR A 12 -10.66 8.82 -3.11
N THR A 13 -10.12 9.64 -2.19
CA THR A 13 -8.83 10.34 -2.36
C THR A 13 -7.72 9.71 -1.52
N ASN A 14 -8.03 9.33 -0.29
CA ASN A 14 -7.07 8.75 0.64
C ASN A 14 -7.65 7.53 1.35
N THR A 15 -6.77 6.60 1.68
CA THR A 15 -6.98 5.42 2.51
C THR A 15 -6.24 5.60 3.83
N VAL A 16 -6.86 5.17 4.93
CA VAL A 16 -6.27 5.22 6.28
C VAL A 16 -6.39 3.85 6.92
N LEU A 17 -5.34 3.41 7.61
CA LEU A 17 -5.37 2.22 8.45
C LEU A 17 -5.24 2.64 9.91
N ALA A 18 -6.15 2.14 10.74
CA ALA A 18 -6.02 2.20 12.18
C ALA A 18 -5.97 0.78 12.77
N TYR A 19 -5.24 0.60 13.87
CA TYR A 19 -5.09 -0.69 14.51
C TYR A 19 -5.04 -0.58 16.03
N ALA A 20 -5.36 -1.69 16.69
CA ALA A 20 -5.14 -1.86 18.12
C ALA A 20 -4.54 -3.23 18.39
N ALA A 21 -3.45 -3.26 19.15
CA ALA A 21 -2.84 -4.49 19.63
C ALA A 21 -3.79 -5.22 20.60
N PRO A 22 -3.66 -6.55 20.77
CA PRO A 22 -4.46 -7.29 21.73
C PRO A 22 -4.38 -6.70 23.14
N GLY A 23 -5.53 -6.29 23.69
CA GLY A 23 -5.62 -5.70 25.03
C GLY A 23 -5.21 -4.23 25.11
N ALA A 24 -4.87 -3.59 23.98
CA ALA A 24 -4.68 -2.15 23.94
C ALA A 24 -6.02 -1.42 24.18
N GLN A 25 -5.97 -0.34 24.95
CA GLN A 25 -7.12 0.55 25.18
C GLN A 25 -7.22 1.64 24.12
N GLU A 26 -6.11 1.92 23.43
CA GLU A 26 -6.01 2.98 22.42
C GLU A 26 -5.92 2.40 21.02
N VAL A 27 -6.41 3.16 20.05
CA VAL A 27 -6.31 2.88 18.62
C VAL A 27 -5.24 3.79 18.04
N GLU A 28 -4.33 3.22 17.28
CA GLU A 28 -3.22 3.91 16.64
C GLU A 28 -3.44 4.02 15.12
N LEU A 29 -3.01 5.12 14.52
CA LEU A 29 -2.92 5.24 13.07
C LEU A 29 -1.63 4.59 12.59
N PHE A 30 -1.76 3.73 11.58
CA PHE A 30 -0.60 3.11 10.97
C PHE A 30 0.06 4.07 10.00
N THR A 31 1.36 4.23 10.16
CA THR A 31 2.18 5.05 9.28
C THR A 31 2.65 4.18 8.11
N ILE A 32 2.24 4.53 6.90
CA ILE A 32 2.53 3.78 5.67
C ILE A 32 3.74 4.44 5.00
N GLU A 33 4.81 3.68 4.80
CA GLU A 33 5.98 4.13 4.04
C GLU A 33 5.60 4.39 2.59
N GLN A 34 5.88 5.61 2.12
CA GLN A 34 5.48 6.10 0.81
C GLN A 34 6.62 6.87 0.15
N LEU A 35 6.67 6.85 -1.18
CA LEU A 35 7.56 7.72 -1.94
C LEU A 35 7.01 9.15 -1.88
N VAL A 36 7.63 10.01 -1.08
CA VAL A 36 7.18 11.40 -0.87
C VAL A 36 7.89 12.40 -1.79
N ALA A 37 9.07 12.03 -2.30
CA ALA A 37 9.82 12.76 -3.32
C ALA A 37 10.69 11.76 -4.13
N PRO A 38 11.31 12.18 -5.26
CA PRO A 38 12.20 11.30 -6.03
C PRO A 38 13.32 10.71 -5.16
N GLY A 39 13.30 9.40 -4.97
CA GLY A 39 14.28 8.68 -4.14
C GLY A 39 14.09 8.82 -2.62
N GLU A 40 13.02 9.45 -2.15
CA GLU A 40 12.75 9.67 -0.73
C GLU A 40 11.52 8.89 -0.27
N VAL A 41 11.72 8.03 0.72
CA VAL A 41 10.66 7.25 1.37
C VAL A 41 10.46 7.77 2.78
N ALA A 42 9.21 8.09 3.11
CA ALA A 42 8.84 8.49 4.46
C ALA A 42 7.44 7.98 4.81
N GLY A 43 7.25 7.72 6.10
CA GLY A 43 5.98 7.34 6.67
C GLY A 43 4.93 8.46 6.62
N GLN A 44 3.73 8.14 6.12
CA GLN A 44 2.56 9.02 6.14
C GLN A 44 1.30 8.26 6.61
N PRO A 45 0.40 8.90 7.38
CA PRO A 45 -0.83 8.25 7.88
C PRO A 45 -1.95 8.17 6.83
N LEU A 46 -1.85 8.96 5.75
CA LEU A 46 -2.79 8.96 4.63
C LEU A 46 -2.08 8.35 3.42
N LEU A 47 -2.66 7.31 2.82
CA LEU A 47 -2.18 6.72 1.56
C LEU A 47 -3.10 7.21 0.42
N PRO A 48 -2.59 7.78 -0.67
CA PRO A 48 -3.43 8.11 -1.82
C PRO A 48 -4.19 6.89 -2.36
N SER A 49 -5.50 7.03 -2.53
CA SER A 49 -6.40 5.97 -3.07
C SER A 49 -6.31 5.92 -4.59
N ASN A 50 -5.12 5.67 -5.13
CA ASN A 50 -4.91 5.56 -6.56
C ASN A 50 -4.14 4.30 -6.92
N ARG A 51 -4.28 3.91 -8.18
CA ARG A 51 -3.46 2.88 -8.81
C ARG A 51 -2.83 3.51 -10.02
N TYR A 52 -1.53 3.38 -10.15
CA TYR A 52 -0.84 3.79 -11.36
C TYR A 52 -1.13 2.78 -12.48
N HIS A 53 -1.47 3.31 -13.65
CA HIS A 53 -1.69 2.55 -14.87
C HIS A 53 -0.72 3.10 -15.92
N PRO A 54 0.36 2.38 -16.25
CA PRO A 54 1.28 2.84 -17.28
C PRO A 54 0.59 2.83 -18.64
N ALA A 55 1.01 3.76 -19.51
CA ALA A 55 0.69 3.71 -20.92
C ALA A 55 1.39 2.52 -21.61
N GLU A 56 0.89 2.13 -22.77
CA GLU A 56 1.52 1.09 -23.59
C GLU A 56 2.97 1.50 -23.94
N GLY A 57 3.92 0.63 -23.62
CA GLY A 57 5.35 0.85 -23.87
C GLY A 57 6.05 1.83 -22.91
N GLU A 58 5.38 2.34 -21.87
CA GLU A 58 6.00 3.24 -20.88
C GLU A 58 7.03 2.53 -19.99
N LEU A 59 6.77 1.27 -19.65
CA LEU A 59 7.66 0.43 -18.84
C LEU A 59 8.26 -0.67 -19.70
N ALA A 60 9.58 -0.88 -19.57
CA ALA A 60 10.29 -1.93 -20.28
C ALA A 60 9.99 -3.32 -19.68
N ALA A 61 10.20 -4.37 -20.50
CA ALA A 61 10.04 -5.75 -20.05
C ALA A 61 10.97 -6.03 -18.85
N GLY A 62 10.39 -6.42 -17.71
CA GLY A 62 11.11 -6.72 -16.47
C GLY A 62 11.19 -5.55 -15.47
N GLU A 63 10.75 -4.33 -15.80
CA GLU A 63 10.77 -3.21 -14.84
C GLU A 63 9.75 -3.34 -13.71
N LEU A 64 8.70 -4.13 -13.92
CA LEU A 64 7.70 -4.46 -12.89
C LEU A 64 8.05 -5.75 -12.13
N GLN A 65 9.24 -6.32 -12.32
CA GLN A 65 9.63 -7.54 -11.64
C GLN A 65 9.78 -7.28 -10.13
N LEU A 66 8.83 -7.78 -9.36
CA LEU A 66 8.89 -7.75 -7.90
C LEU A 66 10.02 -8.66 -7.40
N PRO A 67 10.63 -8.35 -6.23
CA PRO A 67 11.73 -9.14 -5.67
C PRO A 67 11.29 -10.54 -5.18
N TRP A 68 9.99 -10.84 -5.17
CA TRP A 68 9.45 -12.15 -4.86
C TRP A 68 8.87 -12.84 -6.11
N LEU A 69 8.99 -14.17 -6.16
CA LEU A 69 8.54 -15.00 -7.30
C LEU A 69 7.02 -15.26 -7.33
N LEU A 70 6.26 -14.66 -6.42
CA LEU A 70 4.81 -14.82 -6.40
C LEU A 70 4.19 -13.96 -7.50
N PRO A 71 3.20 -14.50 -8.25
CA PRO A 71 2.47 -13.71 -9.22
C PRO A 71 1.82 -12.51 -8.52
N ASP A 72 1.96 -11.34 -9.13
CA ASP A 72 1.30 -10.14 -8.66
C ASP A 72 -0.22 -10.29 -8.84
N VAL A 73 -0.92 -10.55 -7.74
CA VAL A 73 -2.39 -10.71 -7.71
C VAL A 73 -3.14 -9.39 -7.94
N ALA A 74 -2.48 -8.23 -7.79
CA ALA A 74 -3.08 -6.91 -7.98
C ALA A 74 -2.70 -6.26 -9.32
N GLY A 75 -1.62 -6.69 -9.95
CA GLY A 75 -1.24 -6.38 -11.32
C GLY A 75 -1.83 -7.40 -12.28
N ARG A 76 -3.04 -7.19 -12.80
CA ARG A 76 -3.59 -8.08 -13.83
C ARG A 76 -2.57 -8.24 -14.97
N GLY A 77 -1.98 -9.42 -15.04
CA GLY A 77 -1.40 -9.98 -16.25
C GLY A 77 -2.54 -10.35 -17.18
N GLU A 78 -2.90 -9.46 -18.08
CA GLU A 78 -3.71 -9.77 -19.25
C GLU A 78 -2.97 -9.14 -20.43
N GLY A 79 -2.36 -10.02 -21.21
CA GLY A 79 -1.49 -9.78 -22.35
C GLY A 79 -0.85 -11.09 -22.76
#